data_AF-A0A3Q4FXR3-F1
#
_entry.id   AF-A0A3Q4FXR3-F1
#
_cell.length_a   1.000
_cell.length_b   1.000
_cell.length_c   1.000
_cell.angle_alpha   90.00
_cell.angle_beta   90.00
_cell.angle_gamma   90.00
#
_symmetry.space_group_name_H-M   'P 1'
#
loop_
_entity.id
_entity.type
_entity.pdbx_description
1 polymer ?
#
loop_
_entity_poly.entity_id
_entity_poly.type
_entity_poly.pdbx_seq_one_letter_code
_entity_poly.pdbx_strand_id
1 'polypeptide(L)'
;MEGGVMDECEASKDVLLSDTMDQYRTFQMCERLLHSPAKLANQLLFQIPPHRQIMLIERYYAFDDTFVREVLGKKLSKGTKKDLDDISAKTGVTLKSCRRQFDNFKRVFKVVEELKGPLVENIRQHFLLSDKLPSASGLCFTAVV
;
A
#
# COMPACT_ATOMS: atom_id res chain seq x y z
N MET A 1 18.13 23.78 27.92
CA MET A 1 17.29 23.40 26.76
C MET A 1 18.06 22.32 26.04
N GLU A 2 17.60 21.07 26.08
CA GLU A 2 18.11 20.05 25.16
C GLU A 2 17.76 20.49 23.74
N GLY A 3 18.77 20.64 22.88
CA GLY A 3 18.57 20.87 21.46
C GLY A 3 17.82 19.68 20.86
N GLY A 4 16.95 19.93 19.87
CA GLY A 4 16.28 18.84 19.17
C GLY A 4 17.28 18.01 18.35
N VAL A 5 16.89 16.81 17.92
CA VAL A 5 17.70 15.85 17.13
C VAL A 5 18.42 16.47 15.92
N MET A 6 17.93 17.61 15.40
CA MET A 6 18.60 18.35 14.31
C MET A 6 19.89 19.06 14.75
N ASP A 7 20.00 19.53 16.00
CA ASP A 7 21.21 20.14 16.55
C ASP A 7 22.32 19.10 16.77
N GLU A 8 21.95 17.84 17.03
CA GLU A 8 22.92 16.75 17.24
C GLU A 8 23.63 16.30 15.96
N CYS A 9 23.00 16.52 14.80
CA CYS A 9 23.49 16.08 13.48
C CYS A 9 23.95 17.23 12.57
N GLU A 10 23.97 18.47 13.06
CA GLU A 10 24.27 19.70 12.27
C GLU A 10 23.48 19.80 10.94
N ALA A 11 22.32 19.16 10.85
CA ALA A 11 21.55 19.09 9.62
C ALA A 11 20.65 20.32 9.47
N SER A 12 20.91 21.15 8.45
CA SER A 12 20.06 22.30 8.17
C SER A 12 18.68 21.88 7.68
N LYS A 13 17.69 22.78 7.81
CA LYS A 13 16.34 22.55 7.26
C LYS A 13 16.36 22.29 5.76
N ASP A 14 17.28 22.91 5.04
CA ASP A 14 17.43 22.73 3.59
C ASP A 14 17.94 21.34 3.24
N VAL A 15 18.85 20.78 4.04
CA VAL A 15 19.33 19.39 3.89
C VAL A 15 18.18 18.41 4.10
N LEU A 16 17.37 18.60 5.15
CA LEU A 16 16.21 17.75 5.43
C LEU A 16 15.17 17.81 4.31
N LEU A 17 14.89 19.01 3.78
CA LEU A 17 13.96 19.19 2.67
C LEU A 17 14.48 18.48 1.41
N SER A 18 15.76 18.64 1.08
CA SER A 18 16.38 17.98 -0.08
C SER A 18 16.31 16.47 0.04
N ASP A 19 16.71 15.90 1.18
CA ASP A 19 16.66 14.46 1.43
C ASP A 19 15.23 13.93 1.35
N THR A 20 14.26 14.63 1.94
CA THR A 20 12.84 14.25 1.86
C THR A 20 12.34 14.25 0.41
N MET A 21 12.72 15.26 -0.39
CA MET A 21 12.34 15.34 -1.79
C MET A 21 12.98 14.23 -2.64
N ASP A 22 14.23 13.87 -2.37
CA ASP A 22 14.92 12.78 -3.04
C ASP A 22 14.34 11.41 -2.68
N GLN A 23 14.01 11.19 -1.40
CA GLN A 23 13.28 10.01 -0.96
C GLN A 23 11.89 9.92 -1.61
N TYR A 24 11.18 11.04 -1.73
CA TYR A 24 9.88 11.09 -2.40
C TYR A 24 9.98 10.73 -3.89
N ARG A 25 10.96 11.30 -4.62
CA ARG A 25 11.22 10.96 -6.02
C ARG A 25 11.60 9.48 -6.18
N THR A 26 12.44 8.98 -5.29
CA THR A 26 12.86 7.56 -5.25
C THR A 26 11.66 6.65 -5.05
N PHE A 27 10.75 7.01 -4.14
CA PHE A 27 9.51 6.27 -3.93
C PHE A 27 8.65 6.24 -5.19
N GLN A 28 8.51 7.36 -5.90
CA GLN A 28 7.76 7.39 -7.16
C GLN A 28 8.34 6.42 -8.21
N MET A 29 9.66 6.26 -8.25
CA MET A 29 10.31 5.31 -9.15
C MET A 29 10.09 3.84 -8.73
N CYS A 30 10.08 3.55 -7.43
CA CYS A 30 9.90 2.18 -6.93
C CYS A 30 8.43 1.78 -6.73
N GLU A 31 7.47 2.71 -6.74
CA GLU A 31 6.04 2.46 -6.51
C GLU A 31 5.48 1.39 -7.46
N ARG A 32 5.94 1.35 -8.72
CA ARG A 32 5.54 0.32 -9.69
C ARG A 32 5.93 -1.10 -9.26
N LEU A 33 6.99 -1.26 -8.47
CA LEU A 33 7.40 -2.55 -7.95
C LEU A 33 6.44 -3.06 -6.87
N LEU A 34 5.78 -2.17 -6.13
CA LEU A 34 4.77 -2.54 -5.13
C LEU A 34 3.50 -3.15 -5.76
N HIS A 35 3.31 -3.02 -7.07
CA HIS A 35 2.23 -3.75 -7.77
C HIS A 35 2.45 -5.27 -7.76
N SER A 36 3.68 -5.72 -7.53
CA SER A 36 4.06 -7.13 -7.40
C SER A 36 5.15 -7.22 -6.33
N PRO A 37 4.80 -7.44 -5.05
CA PRO A 37 5.75 -7.36 -3.93
C PRO A 37 7.03 -8.19 -4.10
N ALA A 38 6.96 -9.35 -4.74
CA ALA A 38 8.15 -10.14 -5.10
C ALA A 38 9.16 -9.38 -6.00
N LYS A 39 8.71 -8.45 -6.85
CA LYS A 39 9.61 -7.60 -7.64
C LYS A 39 10.32 -6.56 -6.79
N LEU A 40 9.68 -6.04 -5.74
CA LEU A 40 10.37 -5.14 -4.80
C LEU A 40 11.42 -5.91 -3.98
N ALA A 41 11.13 -7.16 -3.61
CA ALA A 41 12.06 -7.99 -2.85
C ALA A 41 13.32 -8.39 -3.66
N ASN A 42 13.16 -8.65 -4.97
CA ASN A 42 14.22 -9.20 -5.82
C ASN A 42 14.94 -8.19 -6.71
N GLN A 43 14.51 -6.93 -6.72
CA GLN A 43 15.17 -5.87 -7.51
C GLN A 43 16.57 -5.54 -6.96
N LEU A 44 17.45 -5.06 -7.83
CA LEU A 44 18.86 -4.73 -7.50
C LEU A 44 19.18 -3.23 -7.61
N LEU A 45 18.23 -2.41 -8.05
CA LEU A 45 18.43 -0.99 -8.37
C LEU A 45 18.40 -0.09 -7.12
N PHE A 46 17.46 -0.35 -6.22
CA PHE A 46 17.23 0.42 -5.01
C PHE A 46 17.81 -0.32 -3.81
N GLN A 47 18.66 0.35 -3.04
CA GLN A 47 19.23 -0.21 -1.81
C GLN A 47 18.26 -0.03 -0.64
N ILE A 48 17.16 -0.79 -0.65
CA ILE A 48 16.11 -0.72 0.38
C ILE A 48 16.30 -1.91 1.35
N PRO A 49 16.61 -1.66 2.64
CA PRO A 49 16.75 -2.72 3.63
C PRO A 49 15.48 -3.58 3.75
N PRO A 50 15.59 -4.89 4.06
CA PRO A 50 14.44 -5.81 4.10
C PRO A 50 13.29 -5.33 4.99
N HIS A 51 13.57 -4.80 6.19
CA HIS A 51 12.54 -4.29 7.09
C HIS A 51 11.78 -3.09 6.51
N ARG A 52 12.43 -2.24 5.70
CA ARG A 52 11.77 -1.14 4.99
C ARG A 52 10.94 -1.64 3.82
N GLN A 53 11.37 -2.69 3.12
CA GLN A 53 10.57 -3.32 2.06
C GLN A 53 9.25 -3.85 2.62
N ILE A 54 9.30 -4.58 3.74
CA ILE A 54 8.10 -5.09 4.44
C ILE A 54 7.18 -3.93 4.79
N MET A 55 7.71 -2.88 5.43
CA MET A 55 6.93 -1.70 5.80
C MET A 55 6.28 -1.02 4.58
N LEU A 56 7.02 -0.86 3.48
CA LEU A 56 6.48 -0.27 2.24
C LEU A 56 5.35 -1.12 1.66
N ILE A 57 5.52 -2.44 1.62
CA ILE A 57 4.50 -3.38 1.13
C ILE A 57 3.24 -3.30 2.00
N GLU A 58 3.39 -3.41 3.31
CA GLU A 58 2.27 -3.34 4.26
C GLU A 58 1.52 -2.01 4.15
N ARG A 59 2.24 -0.88 4.14
CA ARG A 59 1.63 0.45 3.99
C ARG A 59 0.98 0.62 2.62
N TYR A 60 1.55 0.05 1.56
CA TYR A 60 1.00 0.15 0.21
C TYR A 60 -0.31 -0.63 0.05
N TYR A 61 -0.42 -1.80 0.69
CA TYR A 61 -1.61 -2.65 0.67
C TYR A 61 -2.59 -2.40 1.81
N ALA A 62 -2.27 -1.52 2.75
CA ALA A 62 -3.19 -1.09 3.79
C ALA A 62 -4.44 -0.41 3.20
N PHE A 63 -5.59 -0.74 3.75
CA PHE A 63 -6.87 -0.14 3.39
C PHE A 63 -7.40 0.79 4.47
N ASP A 64 -8.09 1.83 4.05
CA ASP A 64 -8.89 2.69 4.92
C ASP A 64 -10.26 2.02 5.14
N ASP A 65 -10.67 1.85 6.39
CA ASP A 65 -11.93 1.19 6.74
C ASP A 65 -13.17 1.90 6.14
N THR A 66 -13.10 3.23 6.02
CA THR A 66 -14.16 4.04 5.39
C THR A 66 -14.26 3.76 3.89
N PHE A 67 -13.13 3.64 3.19
CA PHE A 67 -13.09 3.28 1.77
C PHE A 67 -13.64 1.87 1.57
N VAL A 68 -13.15 0.93 2.36
CA VAL A 68 -13.56 -0.49 2.36
C VAL A 68 -15.08 -0.63 2.43
N ARG A 69 -15.73 0.04 3.39
CA ARG A 69 -17.19 -0.04 3.57
C ARG A 69 -17.96 0.41 2.33
N GLU A 70 -17.40 1.32 1.54
CA GLU A 70 -18.03 1.80 0.30
C GLU A 70 -17.87 0.86 -0.88
N VAL A 71 -16.82 0.02 -0.88
CA VAL A 71 -16.50 -0.86 -2.03
C VAL A 71 -16.84 -2.33 -1.78
N LEU A 72 -16.96 -2.77 -0.52
CA LEU A 72 -17.36 -4.13 -0.17
C LEU A 72 -18.73 -4.49 -0.77
N GLY A 73 -18.86 -5.73 -1.24
CA GLY A 73 -20.08 -6.24 -1.87
C GLY A 73 -20.37 -5.68 -3.26
N LYS A 74 -19.61 -4.69 -3.75
CA LYS A 74 -19.71 -4.18 -5.12
C LYS A 74 -18.79 -4.98 -6.05
N LYS A 75 -19.28 -5.27 -7.26
CA LYS A 75 -18.44 -5.88 -8.31
C LYS A 75 -17.31 -4.91 -8.68
N LEU A 76 -16.05 -5.35 -8.56
CA LEU A 76 -14.85 -4.58 -8.91
C LEU A 76 -14.77 -4.29 -10.43
N SER A 77 -15.56 -3.33 -10.90
CA SER A 77 -15.83 -3.10 -12.31
C SER A 77 -15.33 -1.75 -12.80
N LYS A 78 -15.43 -1.50 -14.12
CA LYS A 78 -15.22 -0.16 -14.69
C LYS A 78 -16.18 0.88 -14.12
N GLY A 79 -17.39 0.47 -13.70
CA GLY A 79 -18.38 1.34 -13.05
C GLY A 79 -17.85 1.84 -11.70
N THR A 80 -17.50 0.92 -10.80
CA THR A 80 -16.95 1.26 -9.48
C THR A 80 -15.69 2.11 -9.54
N LYS A 81 -14.87 1.96 -10.60
CA LYS A 81 -13.70 2.81 -10.81
C LYS A 81 -14.06 4.27 -11.13
N LYS A 82 -15.21 4.53 -11.76
CA LYS A 82 -15.70 5.90 -12.03
C LYS A 82 -16.24 6.56 -10.77
N ASP A 83 -16.83 5.76 -9.87
CA ASP A 83 -17.41 6.27 -8.61
C ASP A 83 -16.35 6.61 -7.55
N LEU A 84 -15.04 6.43 -7.84
CA LEU A 84 -13.97 6.69 -6.86
C LEU A 84 -13.85 8.17 -6.48
N ASP A 85 -14.25 9.08 -7.37
CA ASP A 85 -14.30 10.51 -7.07
C ASP A 85 -15.38 10.80 -6.01
N ASP A 86 -16.56 10.20 -6.15
CA ASP A 86 -17.65 10.32 -5.16
C ASP A 86 -17.30 9.65 -3.83
N ILE A 87 -16.67 8.47 -3.87
CA ILE A 87 -16.20 7.78 -2.67
C ILE A 87 -15.13 8.62 -1.95
N SER A 88 -14.22 9.26 -2.69
CA SER A 88 -13.22 10.16 -2.12
C SER A 88 -13.88 11.34 -1.41
N ALA A 89 -14.84 12.01 -2.05
CA ALA A 89 -15.59 13.11 -1.45
C ALA A 89 -16.38 12.67 -0.21
N LYS A 90 -17.00 11.49 -0.25
CA LYS A 90 -17.81 10.96 0.85
C LYS A 90 -16.98 10.54 2.08
N THR A 91 -15.82 9.93 1.85
CA THR A 91 -15.01 9.31 2.91
C THR A 91 -13.90 10.20 3.44
N GLY A 92 -13.54 11.26 2.73
CA GLY A 92 -12.36 12.09 3.01
C GLY A 92 -11.03 11.43 2.66
N VAL A 93 -11.04 10.17 2.18
CA VAL A 93 -9.84 9.50 1.68
C VAL A 93 -9.44 10.14 0.36
N THR A 94 -8.15 10.45 0.20
CA THR A 94 -7.67 11.08 -1.03
C THR A 94 -7.95 10.22 -2.25
N LEU A 95 -8.32 10.84 -3.37
CA LEU A 95 -8.59 10.13 -4.63
C LEU A 95 -7.41 9.23 -5.06
N LYS A 96 -6.18 9.68 -4.85
CA LYS A 96 -4.98 8.88 -5.11
C LYS A 96 -4.98 7.59 -4.28
N SER A 97 -5.31 7.68 -2.99
CA SER A 97 -5.43 6.50 -2.11
C SER A 97 -6.60 5.60 -2.51
N CYS A 98 -7.78 6.16 -2.82
CA CYS A 98 -8.93 5.39 -3.31
C CYS A 98 -8.58 4.56 -4.57
N ARG A 99 -7.90 5.18 -5.55
CA ARG A 99 -7.43 4.49 -6.77
C ARG A 99 -6.44 3.38 -6.46
N ARG A 100 -5.46 3.63 -5.60
CA ARG A 100 -4.47 2.64 -5.15
C ARG A 100 -5.15 1.45 -4.47
N GLN A 101 -6.04 1.71 -3.50
CA GLN A 101 -6.77 0.68 -2.77
C GLN A 101 -7.65 -0.15 -3.70
N PHE A 102 -8.40 0.48 -4.61
CA PHE A 102 -9.19 -0.23 -5.61
C PHE A 102 -8.33 -1.12 -6.53
N ASP A 103 -7.19 -0.60 -7.02
CA ASP A 103 -6.29 -1.39 -7.86
C ASP A 103 -5.62 -2.53 -7.09
N ASN A 104 -5.32 -2.35 -5.79
CA ASN A 104 -4.82 -3.41 -4.92
C ASN A 104 -5.86 -4.52 -4.73
N PHE A 105 -7.13 -4.18 -4.49
CA PHE A 105 -8.23 -5.16 -4.41
C PHE A 105 -8.28 -6.04 -5.65
N LYS A 106 -8.27 -5.44 -6.84
CA LYS A 106 -8.29 -6.21 -8.10
C LYS A 106 -7.06 -7.11 -8.26
N ARG A 107 -5.87 -6.65 -7.86
CA ARG A 107 -4.65 -7.47 -7.95
C ARG A 107 -4.76 -8.68 -7.05
N VAL A 108 -5.19 -8.48 -5.81
CA VAL A 108 -5.37 -9.58 -4.86
C VAL A 108 -6.43 -10.55 -5.37
N PHE A 109 -7.62 -10.06 -5.74
CA PHE A 109 -8.70 -10.88 -6.29
C PHE A 109 -8.24 -11.71 -7.48
N LYS A 110 -7.57 -11.08 -8.45
CA LYS A 110 -7.06 -11.79 -9.63
C LYS A 110 -6.09 -12.92 -9.26
N VAL A 111 -5.17 -12.66 -8.34
CA VAL A 111 -4.18 -13.66 -7.94
C VAL A 111 -4.85 -14.82 -7.23
N VAL A 112 -5.77 -14.56 -6.31
CA VAL A 112 -6.35 -15.61 -5.46
C VAL A 112 -7.46 -16.40 -6.14
N GLU A 113 -8.17 -15.82 -7.12
CA GLU A 113 -9.16 -16.53 -7.94
C GLU A 113 -8.53 -17.68 -8.75
N GLU A 114 -7.26 -17.54 -9.13
CA GLU A 114 -6.49 -18.54 -9.89
C GLU A 114 -5.82 -19.60 -9.00
N LEU A 115 -5.76 -19.38 -7.67
CA LEU A 115 -5.01 -20.24 -6.74
C LEU A 115 -5.93 -21.19 -5.97
N LYS A 116 -5.44 -22.41 -5.73
CA LYS A 116 -6.08 -23.38 -4.83
C LYS A 116 -5.53 -23.23 -3.40
N GLY A 117 -6.30 -23.67 -2.41
CA GLY A 117 -5.86 -23.71 -1.00
C GLY A 117 -6.35 -22.53 -0.15
N PRO A 118 -5.81 -22.36 1.07
CA PRO A 118 -6.27 -21.34 2.00
C PRO A 118 -5.98 -19.92 1.50
N LEU A 119 -7.05 -19.11 1.37
CA LEU A 119 -6.98 -17.76 0.81
C LEU A 119 -5.98 -16.86 1.53
N VAL A 120 -6.02 -16.84 2.86
CA VAL A 120 -5.14 -15.99 3.68
C VAL A 120 -3.67 -16.32 3.44
N GLU A 121 -3.32 -17.61 3.32
CA GLU A 121 -1.95 -18.04 3.07
C GLU A 121 -1.49 -17.65 1.66
N ASN A 122 -2.36 -17.84 0.66
CA ASN A 122 -2.09 -17.42 -0.72
C ASN A 122 -1.81 -15.91 -0.81
N ILE A 123 -2.58 -15.09 -0.10
CA ILE A 123 -2.37 -13.64 -0.06
C ILE A 123 -1.03 -13.32 0.58
N ARG A 124 -0.73 -13.92 1.74
CA ARG A 124 0.51 -13.65 2.47
C ARG A 124 1.74 -14.00 1.64
N GLN A 125 1.74 -15.16 1.00
CA GLN A 125 2.88 -15.62 0.21
C GLN A 125 3.07 -14.78 -1.06
N HIS A 126 2.00 -14.47 -1.78
CA HIS A 126 2.10 -13.72 -3.04
C HIS A 126 2.34 -12.22 -2.84
N PHE A 127 1.82 -11.64 -1.76
CA PHE A 127 1.92 -10.21 -1.48
C PHE A 127 2.92 -9.86 -0.38
N LEU A 128 3.60 -10.86 0.23
CA LEU A 128 4.61 -10.67 1.27
C LEU A 128 4.09 -9.86 2.49
N LEU A 129 2.84 -10.12 2.89
CA LEU A 129 2.17 -9.45 4.01
C LEU A 129 2.35 -10.26 5.30
N SER A 130 2.60 -9.59 6.43
CA SER A 130 2.77 -10.25 7.73
C SER A 130 1.45 -10.72 8.35
N ASP A 131 1.54 -11.59 9.36
CA ASP A 131 0.44 -12.15 10.16
C ASP A 131 -0.39 -11.08 10.88
N LYS A 132 0.17 -9.87 11.02
CA LYS A 132 -0.47 -8.72 11.68
C LYS A 132 -1.32 -7.91 10.72
N LEU A 133 -1.77 -8.50 9.61
CA LEU A 133 -2.87 -7.95 8.82
C LEU A 133 -3.99 -7.54 9.79
N PRO A 134 -4.35 -6.25 9.87
CA PRO A 134 -5.44 -5.81 10.72
C PRO A 134 -6.66 -6.67 10.39
N SER A 135 -7.40 -7.10 11.41
CA SER A 135 -8.58 -7.96 11.24
C SER A 135 -9.54 -7.42 10.17
N ALA A 136 -9.66 -6.10 10.03
CA ALA A 136 -10.41 -5.42 8.97
C ALA A 136 -9.84 -5.63 7.55
N SER A 137 -8.51 -5.64 7.37
CA SER A 137 -7.85 -5.92 6.09
C SER A 137 -7.92 -7.41 5.73
N GLY A 138 -7.77 -8.31 6.71
CA GLY A 138 -7.98 -9.75 6.53
C GLY A 138 -9.42 -10.10 6.16
N LEU A 139 -10.40 -9.50 6.86
CA LEU A 139 -11.84 -9.62 6.56
C LEU A 139 -12.21 -9.01 5.20
N CYS A 140 -11.53 -7.93 4.79
CA CYS A 140 -11.71 -7.36 3.45
C CYS A 140 -11.31 -8.31 2.34
N PHE A 141 -10.16 -8.95 2.50
CA PHE A 141 -9.69 -9.86 1.46
C PHE A 141 -10.50 -11.15 1.42
N THR A 142 -11.04 -11.63 2.53
CA THR A 142 -11.97 -12.77 2.54
C THR A 142 -13.38 -12.40 2.08
N ALA A 143 -13.83 -11.16 2.25
CA ALA A 143 -15.16 -10.71 1.81
C ALA A 143 -15.24 -10.29 0.34
N VAL A 144 -14.10 -10.12 -0.34
CA VAL A 144 -14.02 -9.74 -1.76
C VAL A 144 -13.81 -10.94 -2.68
N VAL A 145 -13.51 -12.13 -2.13
CA VAL A 145 -13.41 -13.41 -2.87
C VAL A 145 -14.66 -14.22 -2.68
#